data_AF-A0A2G6GQB2-F1
#
_entry.id   AF-A0A2G6GQB2-F1
#
_cell.length_a   1.000
_cell.length_b   1.000
_cell.length_c   1.000
_cell.angle_alpha   90.00
_cell.angle_beta   90.00
_cell.angle_gamma   90.00
#
_symmetry.space_group_name_H-M   'P 1'
#
loop_
_entity.id
_entity.type
_entity.pdbx_description
1 polymer ?
#
loop_
_entity_poly.entity_id
_entity_poly.type
_entity_poly.pdbx_seq_one_letter_code
_entity_poly.pdbx_strand_id
1 'polypeptide(L)' 'MQKKEIRKEIKQLKAQYTLAEKKALSAAIFKQVEALPQFQAAKTVMLYWSMDDEVFTHDFVCKWAADKQV' A
#
# COMPACT_ATOMS: atom_id res chain seq x y z
N MET A 1 -3.09 24.91 12.40
CA MET A 1 -4.23 24.14 12.97
C MET A 1 -4.79 23.11 11.98
N GLN A 2 -5.17 23.51 10.76
CA GLN A 2 -5.86 22.63 9.78
C GLN A 2 -5.17 21.27 9.48
N LYS A 3 -3.85 21.21 9.27
CA LYS A 3 -3.15 19.94 8.95
C LYS A 3 -3.26 18.90 10.07
N LYS A 4 -3.35 19.34 11.32
CA LYS A 4 -3.47 18.42 12.49
C LYS A 4 -4.87 17.82 12.56
N GLU A 5 -5.88 18.62 12.27
CA GLU A 5 -7.29 18.20 12.26
C GLU A 5 -7.55 17.18 11.15
N ILE A 6 -7.11 17.47 9.92
CA ILE A 6 -7.24 16.54 8.78
C ILE A 6 -6.55 15.21 9.07
N ARG A 7 -5.35 15.22 9.66
CA ARG A 7 -4.65 13.97 10.03
C ARG A 7 -5.42 13.15 11.06
N LYS A 8 -6.08 13.81 12.02
CA LYS A 8 -6.90 13.13 13.03
C LYS A 8 -8.12 12.48 12.37
N GLU A 9 -8.79 13.21 11.49
CA GLU A 9 -9.96 12.71 10.75
C GLU A 9 -9.60 11.51 9.87
N ILE A 10 -8.55 11.62 9.05
CA ILE A 10 -8.08 10.51 8.21
C ILE A 10 -7.70 9.29 9.06
N LYS A 11 -7.05 9.48 10.21
CA LYS A 11 -6.73 8.37 11.11
C LYS A 11 -7.99 7.68 11.62
N GLN A 12 -9.02 8.43 12.00
CA GLN A 12 -10.30 7.87 12.46
C GLN A 12 -11.05 7.14 11.34
N LEU A 13 -11.02 7.66 10.11
CA LEU A 13 -11.59 6.99 8.95
C LEU A 13 -10.86 5.67 8.63
N LYS A 14 -9.53 5.67 8.62
CA LYS A 14 -8.73 4.47 8.37
C LYS A 14 -8.92 3.39 9.43
N ALA A 15 -9.17 3.77 10.68
CA ALA A 15 -9.40 2.84 11.79
C ALA A 15 -10.72 2.06 11.70
N GLN A 16 -11.64 2.45 10.80
CA GLN A 16 -12.92 1.77 10.60
C GLN A 16 -12.79 0.50 9.76
N TYR A 17 -11.69 0.34 9.02
CA TYR A 17 -11.48 -0.83 8.17
C TYR A 17 -10.93 -2.00 8.97
N THR A 18 -11.52 -3.17 8.77
CA THR A 18 -10.94 -4.42 9.23
C THR A 18 -9.69 -4.77 8.43
N LEU A 19 -8.85 -5.65 8.97
CA LEU A 19 -7.66 -6.14 8.25
C LEU A 19 -8.04 -6.82 6.91
N ALA A 20 -9.15 -7.55 6.87
CA ALA A 20 -9.61 -8.23 5.65
C ALA A 20 -9.99 -7.23 4.55
N GLU A 21 -10.80 -6.21 4.89
CA GLU A 21 -11.16 -5.13 3.96
C GLU A 21 -9.93 -4.37 3.49
N LYS A 22 -9.03 -4.06 4.41
CA LYS A 22 -7.77 -3.39 4.13
C LYS A 22 -6.93 -4.17 3.11
N LYS A 23 -6.82 -5.50 3.25
CA LYS A 23 -6.15 -6.36 2.27
C LYS A 23 -6.82 -6.33 0.91
N ALA A 24 -8.15 -6.45 0.87
CA ALA A 24 -8.91 -6.42 -0.38
C ALA A 24 -8.75 -5.08 -1.13
N LEU A 25 -8.86 -3.96 -0.42
CA LEU A 25 -8.66 -2.62 -0.97
C LEU A 25 -7.21 -2.43 -1.44
N SER A 26 -6.23 -2.89 -0.65
CA SER A 26 -4.81 -2.80 -1.01
C SER A 26 -4.50 -3.61 -2.28
N ALA A 27 -5.08 -4.81 -2.43
CA ALA A 27 -4.90 -5.63 -3.62
C ALA A 27 -5.39 -4.92 -4.90
N ALA A 28 -6.48 -4.16 -4.83
CA ALA A 28 -6.99 -3.38 -5.96
C ALA A 28 -6.04 -2.24 -6.36
N ILE A 29 -5.33 -1.63 -5.41
CA ILE A 29 -4.29 -0.63 -5.67
C ILE A 29 -3.11 -1.30 -6.39
N PHE A 30 -2.60 -2.41 -5.85
CA PHE A 30 -1.44 -3.08 -6.45
C PHE A 30 -1.73 -3.68 -7.81
N LYS A 31 -2.94 -4.16 -8.08
CA LYS A 31 -3.35 -4.58 -9.43
C LYS A 31 -3.19 -3.46 -10.45
N GLN A 32 -3.49 -2.22 -10.07
CA GLN A 32 -3.29 -1.05 -10.93
C GLN A 32 -1.80 -0.73 -11.09
N VAL A 33 -1.03 -0.78 -10.00
CA VAL A 33 0.42 -0.55 -10.03
C VAL A 33 1.12 -1.58 -10.93
N GLU A 34 0.75 -2.85 -10.85
CA GLU A 34 1.32 -3.93 -11.69
C GLU A 34 0.99 -3.78 -13.18
N ALA A 35 -0.12 -3.11 -13.49
CA ALA A 35 -0.51 -2.81 -14.87
C ALA A 35 0.27 -1.63 -15.47
N LEU A 36 0.99 -0.84 -14.65
CA LEU A 36 1.75 0.29 -15.14
C LEU A 36 3.01 -0.17 -15.91
N PRO A 37 3.23 0.33 -17.14
CA PRO A 37 4.44 0.03 -17.90
C PRO A 37 5.73 0.37 -17.14
N GLN A 38 5.69 1.44 -16.33
CA GLN A 38 6.83 1.87 -15.52
C GLN A 38 7.19 0.82 -14.46
N PHE A 39 6.20 0.23 -13.80
CA PHE A 39 6.43 -0.82 -12.82
C PHE A 39 6.92 -2.11 -13.49
N GLN A 40 6.34 -2.47 -14.63
CA GLN A 40 6.76 -3.64 -15.40
C GLN A 40 8.23 -3.54 -15.82
N ALA A 41 8.64 -2.38 -16.34
CA ALA A 41 10.01 -2.12 -16.79
C ALA A 41 11.02 -1.92 -15.64
N ALA A 42 10.56 -1.51 -14.45
CA ALA A 42 11.45 -1.26 -13.31
C ALA A 42 12.06 -2.56 -12.77
N LYS A 43 13.39 -2.58 -12.58
CA LYS A 43 14.11 -3.70 -11.95
C LYS A 43 14.25 -3.55 -10.44
N THR A 44 14.27 -2.32 -9.97
CA THR A 44 14.39 -1.95 -8.56
C THR A 44 13.19 -1.08 -8.20
N VAL A 45 12.47 -1.44 -7.14
CA VAL A 45 11.28 -0.71 -6.68
C VAL A 45 11.38 -0.51 -5.18
N MET A 46 11.44 0.75 -4.74
CA MET A 46 11.45 1.05 -3.30
C MET A 46 10.01 1.03 -2.76
N LEU A 47 9.76 0.19 -1.77
CA LEU A 47 8.50 0.16 -1.02
C LEU A 47 8.77 0.25 0.48
N TYR A 48 7.82 0.81 1.22
CA TYR A 48 7.84 0.78 2.68
C TYR A 48 7.15 -0.49 3.20
N TRP A 49 7.59 -0.99 4.36
CA TRP A 49 6.92 -2.05 5.10
C TRP A 49 5.79 -1.44 5.92
N SER A 50 4.54 -1.70 5.53
CA SER A 50 3.39 -0.93 6.01
C SER A 50 3.07 -1.16 7.48
N MET A 51 2.61 -0.11 8.15
CA MET A 51 2.03 -0.17 9.50
C MET A 51 0.51 -0.44 9.46
N ASP A 52 -0.09 -0.66 10.62
CA ASP A 52 -1.50 -1.03 10.77
C ASP A 52 -2.50 0.01 10.23
N ASP A 53 -2.10 1.27 10.06
CA ASP A 53 -2.97 2.32 9.51
C ASP A 53 -2.62 2.70 8.06
N GLU A 54 -1.76 1.95 7.36
CA GLU A 54 -1.30 2.24 5.99
C GLU A 54 -1.72 1.16 4.99
N VAL A 55 -1.69 1.40 3.67
CA VAL A 55 -1.97 0.34 2.66
C VAL A 55 -1.16 -0.93 2.96
N PHE A 56 -1.78 -2.10 2.89
CA PHE A 56 -1.14 -3.37 3.24
C PHE A 56 -0.12 -3.79 2.16
N THR A 57 1.17 -3.49 2.37
CA THR A 57 2.24 -3.71 1.37
C THR A 57 2.91 -5.08 1.47
N HIS A 58 2.76 -5.79 2.59
CA HIS A 58 3.49 -7.02 2.91
C HIS A 58 3.40 -8.08 1.80
N ASP A 59 2.18 -8.45 1.38
CA ASP A 59 1.98 -9.49 0.34
C ASP A 59 2.62 -9.08 -0.99
N PHE A 60 2.59 -7.77 -1.31
CA PHE A 60 3.17 -7.23 -2.53
C PHE A 60 4.71 -7.30 -2.52
N VAL A 61 5.33 -6.90 -1.40
CA VAL A 61 6.79 -7.00 -1.20
C VAL A 61 7.23 -8.45 -1.32
N CYS A 62 6.56 -9.36 -0.61
CA CYS A 62 6.87 -10.79 -0.65
C CYS A 62 6.71 -11.38 -2.06
N LYS A 63 5.67 -10.98 -2.82
CA LYS A 63 5.44 -11.43 -4.19
C LYS A 63 6.58 -11.01 -5.12
N TRP A 64 7.00 -9.75 -5.08
CA TRP A 64 7.94 -9.20 -6.05
C TRP A 64 9.41 -9.37 -5.67
N ALA A 65 9.73 -9.76 -4.43
CA ALA A 65 11.09 -10.06 -4.00
C ALA A 65 11.76 -11.21 -4.79
N ALA A 66 10.97 -12.06 -5.47
CA ALA A 66 11.50 -13.10 -6.35
C ALA A 66 11.97 -12.57 -7.72
N ASP A 67 11.35 -11.49 -8.22
CA ASP A 67 11.51 -11.03 -9.61
C ASP A 67 12.16 -9.64 -9.73
N LYS A 68 12.08 -8.83 -8.67
CA LYS A 68 12.57 -7.44 -8.62
C LYS A 68 13.36 -7.22 -7.33
N GLN A 69 14.28 -6.26 -7.37
CA GLN A 69 14.94 -5.77 -6.17
C GLN A 69 13.97 -4.82 -5.44
N VAL A 70 13.43 -5.28 -4.32
CA VAL A 70 12.44 -4.57 -3.50
C VAL A 70 12.92 -4.38 -2.07
#